data_AF-A0A8C6Q2N7-F1
#
_entry.id   AF-A0A8C6Q2N7-F1
#
_cell.length_a   1.000
_cell.length_b   1.000
_cell.length_c   1.000
_cell.angle_alpha   90.00
_cell.angle_beta   90.00
_cell.angle_gamma   90.00
#
_symmetry.space_group_name_H-M   'P 1'
#
loop_
_entity.id
_entity.type
_entity.pdbx_description
1 polymer ?
#
loop_
_entity_poly.entity_id
_entity_poly.type
_entity_poly.pdbx_seq_one_letter_code
_entity_poly.pdbx_strand_id
1 'polypeptide(L)'
;MATAEVERRRGQLAALSIAAVVIIVGVPLWWRTTETYRAWLPVSQIKQLAKLQLQLSADVEVVFARGTVTPEQQKKVPLTQTQEEEHAVDGDLMKWFRRLFRRMKRACSFCVFMLCLQEIQSDESLHTLSESPCGSLVFYVIPELSLLLPKDTDVYIGQRRTALLRVSSQVGVGRTLEQLLAQLEPRIKQVLQVMSFSHTDVSAVLSDRVRFNPDSKEGIADSMRAFKSSPGYEITFSLLNPDPTSHQLHWDIEGAVQTYIQPLLTKLSPVANFSIDSQTLYYSVLGVKPRFDSSCDAYTLNADSLAHVINPVEARLGSNAASSNPVLNFLLYVPDAHHSPLKIQDHRKQEVPSNAFHSPRWGGIMVYNVNGFYEPEAELPVDISINMAEVMGVFLAQLRLLLGVQSSPPPPGFLVAPRGSSGLADWELDRLMWSRCVENIATATTTITSLAQLLDQISNIVINDNIAEQVSSAVNSLQLAVAELEAGNLKYALQLSKEAILASEKAFFDPSLLHLLYFPDDQKFAIYIPLFLPMCVPILLSLIKMASEARQKRREKLAKKD
;
A
#
# COMPACT_ATOMS: atom_id res chain seq x y z
N MET A 1 -84.23 -4.14 -28.43
CA MET A 1 -83.09 -5.09 -28.32
C MET A 1 -81.83 -4.58 -29.00
N ALA A 2 -81.89 -4.03 -30.22
CA ALA A 2 -80.70 -3.52 -30.93
C ALA A 2 -79.95 -2.36 -30.23
N THR A 3 -80.65 -1.46 -29.52
CA THR A 3 -80.04 -0.33 -28.80
C THR A 3 -79.18 -0.78 -27.62
N ALA A 4 -79.66 -1.76 -26.84
CA ALA A 4 -78.93 -2.34 -25.70
C ALA A 4 -77.66 -3.10 -26.12
N GLU A 5 -77.64 -3.74 -27.30
CA GLU A 5 -76.43 -4.38 -27.82
C GLU A 5 -75.37 -3.38 -28.28
N VAL A 6 -75.78 -2.24 -28.85
CA VAL A 6 -74.86 -1.16 -29.26
C VAL A 6 -74.23 -0.50 -28.04
N GLU A 7 -75.01 -0.23 -26.99
CA GLU A 7 -74.51 0.31 -25.72
C GLU A 7 -73.54 -0.65 -25.03
N ARG A 8 -73.84 -1.95 -25.01
CA ARG A 8 -72.95 -2.97 -24.45
C ARG A 8 -71.63 -3.07 -25.21
N ARG A 9 -71.66 -2.97 -26.55
CA ARG A 9 -70.43 -2.93 -27.39
C ARG A 9 -69.62 -1.65 -27.16
N ARG A 10 -70.28 -0.49 -27.00
CA ARG A 10 -69.60 0.78 -26.67
C ARG A 10 -68.93 0.71 -25.31
N GLY A 11 -69.59 0.16 -24.28
CA GLY A 11 -69.01 -0.04 -22.96
C GLY A 11 -67.82 -1.01 -22.96
N GLN A 12 -67.89 -2.09 -23.74
CA GLN A 12 -66.79 -3.04 -23.94
C GLN A 12 -65.58 -2.39 -24.65
N LEU A 13 -65.82 -1.59 -25.69
CA LEU A 13 -64.77 -0.86 -26.40
C LEU A 13 -64.15 0.23 -25.50
N ALA A 14 -64.97 0.93 -24.70
CA ALA A 14 -64.49 1.91 -23.73
C ALA A 14 -63.60 1.26 -22.66
N ALA A 15 -64.04 0.15 -22.06
CA ALA A 15 -63.24 -0.60 -21.09
C ALA A 15 -61.92 -1.12 -21.67
N LEU A 16 -61.93 -1.63 -22.90
CA LEU A 16 -60.71 -2.04 -23.60
C LEU A 16 -59.78 -0.86 -23.90
N SER A 17 -60.32 0.29 -24.30
CA SER A 17 -59.52 1.49 -24.57
C SER A 17 -58.85 2.03 -23.31
N ILE A 18 -59.57 2.05 -22.18
CA ILE A 18 -59.04 2.48 -20.88
C ILE A 18 -57.97 1.49 -20.41
N ALA A 19 -58.24 0.19 -20.50
CA ALA A 19 -57.25 -0.84 -20.17
C ALA A 19 -55.98 -0.73 -21.03
N ALA A 20 -56.14 -0.49 -22.34
CA ALA A 20 -55.01 -0.29 -23.25
C ALA A 20 -54.19 0.94 -22.85
N VAL A 21 -54.83 2.06 -22.51
CA VAL A 21 -54.14 3.27 -22.03
C VAL A 21 -53.40 3.02 -20.72
N VAL A 22 -54.02 2.33 -19.75
CA VAL A 22 -53.37 2.02 -18.46
C VAL A 22 -52.17 1.11 -18.65
N ILE A 23 -52.24 0.11 -19.54
CA ILE A 23 -51.14 -0.84 -19.77
C ILE A 23 -50.03 -0.20 -20.61
N ILE A 24 -50.36 0.54 -21.66
CA ILE A 24 -49.38 1.09 -22.61
C ILE A 24 -48.76 2.39 -22.08
N VAL A 25 -49.50 3.20 -21.33
CA VAL A 25 -49.04 4.50 -20.82
C VAL A 25 -48.87 4.46 -19.30
N GLY A 26 -49.87 3.97 -18.58
CA GLY A 26 -49.88 4.00 -17.11
C GLY A 26 -48.75 3.17 -16.49
N VAL A 27 -48.58 1.92 -16.90
CA VAL A 27 -47.52 1.04 -16.35
C VAL A 27 -46.12 1.56 -16.68
N PRO A 28 -45.77 1.93 -17.94
CA PRO A 28 -44.45 2.50 -18.23
C PRO A 28 -44.20 3.84 -17.55
N LEU A 29 -45.21 4.70 -17.45
CA LEU A 29 -45.10 5.98 -16.74
C LEU A 29 -44.85 5.75 -15.25
N TRP A 30 -45.61 4.85 -14.62
CA TRP A 30 -45.43 4.49 -13.21
C TRP A 30 -44.04 3.90 -12.96
N TRP A 31 -43.57 3.00 -13.82
CA TRP A 31 -42.22 2.46 -13.70
C TRP A 31 -41.16 3.56 -13.81
N ARG A 32 -41.28 4.44 -14.81
CA ARG A 32 -40.36 5.58 -15.02
C ARG A 32 -40.38 6.61 -13.89
N THR A 33 -41.53 6.84 -13.23
CA THR A 33 -41.64 7.85 -12.15
C THR A 33 -41.33 7.29 -10.77
N THR A 34 -41.31 5.97 -10.59
CA THR A 34 -40.96 5.29 -9.33
C THR A 34 -39.56 4.72 -9.31
N GLU A 35 -38.87 4.70 -10.46
CA GLU A 35 -37.47 4.34 -10.56
C GLU A 35 -36.59 5.37 -9.85
N THR A 36 -35.72 4.89 -8.96
CA THR A 36 -34.74 5.73 -8.28
C THR A 36 -33.68 6.18 -9.28
N TYR A 37 -33.35 7.47 -9.26
CA TYR A 37 -32.30 8.00 -10.12
C TYR A 37 -30.96 7.31 -9.83
N ARG A 38 -30.30 6.83 -10.89
CA ARG A 38 -28.99 6.17 -10.84
C ARG A 38 -28.12 6.70 -11.95
N ALA A 39 -27.05 7.41 -11.58
CA ALA A 39 -26.02 7.79 -12.53
C ALA A 39 -25.34 6.53 -13.13
N TRP A 40 -24.86 6.67 -14.36
CA TRP A 40 -24.21 5.58 -15.08
C TRP A 40 -22.83 5.26 -14.48
N LEU A 41 -22.53 3.96 -14.33
CA LEU A 41 -21.25 3.48 -13.83
C LEU A 41 -20.51 2.64 -14.89
N PRO A 42 -19.17 2.74 -14.97
CA PRO A 42 -18.35 1.99 -15.93
C PRO A 42 -18.15 0.51 -15.51
N VAL A 43 -19.23 -0.24 -15.29
CA VAL A 43 -19.21 -1.62 -14.76
C VAL A 43 -18.41 -2.59 -15.65
N SER A 44 -18.42 -2.40 -16.96
CA SER A 44 -17.63 -3.22 -17.89
C SER A 44 -16.12 -3.04 -17.67
N GLN A 45 -15.67 -1.81 -17.46
CA GLN A 45 -14.27 -1.49 -17.19
C GLN A 45 -13.85 -2.03 -15.83
N ILE A 46 -14.70 -1.90 -14.80
CA ILE A 46 -14.44 -2.47 -13.47
C ILE A 46 -14.25 -3.99 -13.55
N LYS A 47 -15.09 -4.70 -14.33
CA LYS A 47 -14.95 -6.15 -14.55
C LYS A 47 -13.68 -6.52 -15.32
N GLN A 48 -13.17 -5.65 -16.19
CA GLN A 48 -11.88 -5.85 -16.87
C GLN A 48 -10.71 -5.65 -15.90
N LEU A 49 -10.78 -4.62 -15.06
CA LEU A 49 -9.76 -4.33 -14.04
C LEU A 49 -9.62 -5.47 -13.03
N ALA A 50 -10.73 -6.09 -12.63
CA ALA A 50 -10.71 -7.25 -11.73
C ALA A 50 -10.01 -8.49 -12.31
N LYS A 51 -9.81 -8.54 -13.64
CA LYS A 51 -9.11 -9.63 -14.35
C LYS A 51 -7.72 -9.24 -14.83
N LEU A 52 -7.29 -8.03 -14.52
CA LEU A 52 -6.12 -7.43 -15.14
C LEU A 52 -4.85 -8.03 -14.54
N GLN A 53 -3.89 -8.32 -15.41
CA GLN A 53 -2.60 -8.87 -15.03
C GLN A 53 -1.59 -7.72 -14.96
N LEU A 54 -0.95 -7.52 -13.80
CA LEU A 54 -0.01 -6.41 -13.64
C LEU A 54 1.34 -6.76 -14.29
N GLN A 55 1.86 -5.93 -15.20
CA GLN A 55 3.23 -6.06 -15.66
C GLN A 55 4.10 -4.97 -15.01
N LEU A 56 5.14 -5.40 -14.32
CA LEU A 56 6.12 -4.54 -13.65
C LEU A 56 7.38 -4.47 -14.50
N SER A 57 7.66 -3.30 -15.09
CA SER A 57 8.83 -3.09 -15.94
C SER A 57 9.96 -2.38 -15.20
N ALA A 58 11.16 -2.97 -15.15
CA ALA A 58 12.36 -2.28 -14.66
C ALA A 58 13.46 -2.25 -15.73
N ASP A 59 13.96 -1.03 -15.98
CA ASP A 59 15.05 -0.77 -16.91
C ASP A 59 16.40 -1.00 -16.21
N VAL A 60 17.20 -1.90 -16.77
CA VAL A 60 18.49 -2.31 -16.23
C VAL A 60 19.58 -1.98 -17.23
N GLU A 61 20.45 -1.03 -16.88
CA GLU A 61 21.62 -0.68 -17.68
C GLU A 61 22.85 -1.41 -17.17
N VAL A 62 23.54 -2.14 -18.04
CA VAL A 62 24.81 -2.82 -17.69
C VAL A 62 25.95 -2.16 -18.45
N VAL A 63 26.93 -1.64 -17.72
CA VAL A 63 28.11 -0.93 -18.22
C VAL A 63 29.36 -1.75 -17.90
N PHE A 64 30.10 -2.15 -18.95
CA PHE A 64 31.33 -2.95 -18.82
C PHE A 64 32.57 -2.05 -18.73
N ALA A 65 33.32 -2.13 -17.63
CA ALA A 65 34.56 -1.39 -17.43
C ALA A 65 35.69 -1.88 -18.35
N ARG A 66 36.71 -1.03 -18.57
CA ARG A 66 37.88 -1.38 -19.38
C ARG A 66 38.60 -2.60 -18.81
N GLY A 67 38.91 -3.58 -19.67
CA GLY A 67 39.61 -4.82 -19.29
C GLY A 67 38.69 -5.99 -18.93
N THR A 68 37.36 -5.81 -18.89
CA THR A 68 36.41 -6.91 -18.66
C THR A 68 36.05 -7.69 -19.92
N VAL A 69 35.96 -7.02 -21.07
CA VAL A 69 35.56 -7.62 -22.36
C VAL A 69 36.50 -7.13 -23.47
N THR A 70 36.92 -8.02 -24.38
CA THR A 70 37.72 -7.63 -25.55
C THR A 70 36.89 -6.82 -26.56
N PRO A 71 37.48 -5.90 -27.34
CA PRO A 71 36.75 -5.05 -28.29
C PRO A 71 35.97 -5.84 -29.35
N GLU A 72 36.38 -7.08 -29.66
CA GLU A 72 35.68 -7.98 -30.59
C GLU A 72 34.47 -8.66 -29.96
N GLN A 73 34.59 -9.13 -28.71
CA GLN A 73 33.47 -9.67 -27.94
C GLN A 73 32.44 -8.57 -27.63
N GLN A 74 32.88 -7.33 -27.48
CA GLN A 74 32.02 -6.16 -27.22
C GLN A 74 31.14 -5.74 -28.41
N LYS A 75 31.49 -6.15 -29.65
CA LYS A 75 30.63 -5.99 -30.83
C LYS A 75 29.55 -7.07 -30.94
N LYS A 76 29.74 -8.21 -30.27
CA LYS A 76 28.81 -9.36 -30.27
C LYS A 76 27.79 -9.32 -29.12
N VAL A 77 27.87 -8.34 -28.23
CA VAL A 77 26.90 -8.16 -27.13
C VAL A 77 25.56 -7.69 -27.71
N PRO A 78 24.44 -8.37 -27.43
CA PRO A 78 23.11 -7.87 -27.81
C PRO A 78 22.84 -6.55 -27.08
N LEU A 79 22.46 -5.51 -27.84
CA LEU A 79 22.23 -4.15 -27.33
C LEU A 79 21.07 -4.08 -26.32
N THR A 80 20.05 -4.91 -26.51
CA THR A 80 18.87 -5.00 -25.64
C THR A 80 18.46 -6.45 -25.46
N GLN A 81 18.24 -6.88 -24.22
CA GLN A 81 17.69 -8.18 -23.86
C GLN A 81 16.49 -7.97 -22.93
N THR A 82 15.33 -8.51 -23.31
CA THR A 82 14.15 -8.49 -22.45
C THR A 82 14.04 -9.85 -21.76
N GLN A 83 13.91 -9.86 -20.44
CA GLN A 83 13.64 -11.06 -19.65
C GLN A 83 12.28 -10.91 -18.98
N GLU A 84 11.40 -11.88 -19.21
CA GLU A 84 10.06 -11.93 -18.61
C GLU A 84 10.03 -13.11 -17.62
N GLU A 85 9.62 -12.82 -16.38
CA GLU A 85 9.37 -13.83 -15.35
C GLU A 85 7.90 -13.71 -14.93
N GLU A 86 7.12 -14.78 -15.10
CA GLU A 86 5.73 -14.86 -14.63
C GLU A 86 5.71 -15.36 -13.19
N HIS A 87 4.99 -14.66 -12.34
CA HIS A 87 4.77 -15.04 -10.95
C HIS A 87 3.27 -15.09 -10.67
N ALA A 88 2.76 -16.29 -10.42
CA ALA A 88 1.37 -16.47 -10.02
C ALA A 88 1.25 -16.30 -8.51
N VAL A 89 0.46 -15.33 -8.08
CA VAL A 89 0.04 -15.21 -6.68
C VAL A 89 -1.19 -16.10 -6.52
N ASP A 90 -1.14 -17.01 -5.56
CA ASP A 90 -2.12 -18.10 -5.41
C ASP A 90 -3.49 -17.55 -4.98
N GLY A 91 -4.37 -17.28 -5.95
CA GLY A 91 -5.71 -16.76 -5.76
C GLY A 91 -6.23 -16.09 -7.03
N ASP A 92 -7.48 -16.35 -7.41
CA ASP A 92 -8.12 -15.89 -8.66
C ASP A 92 -8.13 -14.37 -8.92
N LEU A 93 -7.55 -13.56 -8.03
CA LEU A 93 -7.64 -12.10 -8.02
C LEU A 93 -6.50 -11.40 -8.78
N MET A 94 -5.30 -11.98 -8.91
CA MET A 94 -4.22 -11.29 -9.64
C MET A 94 -3.05 -12.18 -10.05
N LYS A 95 -2.68 -12.14 -11.34
CA LYS A 95 -1.37 -12.61 -11.83
C LYS A 95 -0.53 -11.39 -12.16
N TRP A 96 0.77 -11.47 -11.90
CA TRP A 96 1.68 -10.39 -12.29
C TRP A 96 2.91 -10.92 -13.00
N PHE A 97 3.41 -10.09 -13.92
CA PHE A 97 4.57 -10.36 -14.74
C PHE A 97 5.67 -9.39 -14.37
N ARG A 98 6.87 -9.90 -14.20
CA ARG A 98 8.07 -9.10 -14.10
C ARG A 98 8.71 -9.02 -15.47
N ARG A 99 8.79 -7.82 -16.03
CA ARG A 99 9.49 -7.55 -17.28
C ARG A 99 10.76 -6.76 -16.98
N LEU A 100 11.91 -7.32 -17.34
CA LEU A 100 13.21 -6.68 -17.17
C LEU A 100 13.74 -6.30 -18.54
N PHE A 101 13.93 -5.00 -18.76
CA PHE A 101 14.58 -4.48 -19.96
C PHE A 101 16.05 -4.28 -19.66
N ARG A 102 16.90 -5.21 -20.10
CA ARG A 102 18.34 -5.06 -19.99
C ARG A 102 18.87 -4.33 -21.21
N ARG A 103 19.46 -3.15 -21.01
CA ARG A 103 20.22 -2.42 -22.02
C ARG A 103 21.70 -2.53 -21.69
N MET A 104 22.48 -3.12 -22.59
CA MET A 104 23.92 -3.22 -22.41
C MET A 104 24.58 -2.05 -23.13
N LYS A 105 25.20 -1.14 -22.38
CA LYS A 105 25.94 0.00 -22.96
C LYS A 105 27.44 -0.24 -22.88
N ARG A 106 28.14 0.28 -23.89
CA ARG A 106 29.61 0.36 -23.87
C ARG A 106 30.03 1.44 -22.89
N ALA A 107 31.10 1.22 -22.14
CA ALA A 107 31.65 2.28 -21.31
C ALA A 107 32.06 3.47 -22.18
N CYS A 108 31.50 4.65 -21.90
CA CYS A 108 31.94 5.90 -22.50
C CYS A 108 33.36 6.24 -22.03
N SER A 109 34.14 6.92 -22.87
CA SER A 109 35.54 7.28 -22.58
C SER A 109 35.70 8.01 -21.24
N PHE A 110 34.67 8.73 -20.81
CA PHE A 110 34.61 9.44 -19.53
C PHE A 110 34.46 8.50 -18.32
N CYS A 111 33.55 7.51 -18.38
CA CYS A 111 33.42 6.47 -17.34
C CYS A 111 34.72 5.67 -17.17
N VAL A 112 35.38 5.38 -18.29
CA VAL A 112 36.67 4.67 -18.32
C VAL A 112 37.77 5.46 -17.61
N PHE A 113 37.81 6.78 -17.80
CA PHE A 113 38.82 7.65 -17.19
C PHE A 113 38.65 7.72 -15.66
N MET A 114 37.42 7.83 -15.17
CA MET A 114 37.10 7.87 -13.74
C MET A 114 37.35 6.53 -13.02
N LEU A 115 37.01 5.39 -13.66
CA LEU A 115 37.31 4.05 -13.12
C LEU A 115 38.83 3.79 -12.98
N CYS A 116 39.67 4.45 -13.78
CA CYS A 116 41.12 4.32 -13.74
C CYS A 116 41.79 5.16 -12.63
N LEU A 117 41.14 6.23 -12.13
CA LEU A 117 41.77 7.19 -11.22
C LEU A 117 41.76 6.79 -9.73
N GLN A 118 41.19 5.65 -9.35
CA GLN A 118 41.00 5.23 -7.93
C GLN A 118 40.22 6.24 -7.05
N GLU A 119 39.72 7.35 -7.60
CA GLU A 119 39.01 8.42 -6.89
C GLU A 119 37.50 8.16 -6.70
N ILE A 120 37.00 6.97 -7.03
CA ILE A 120 35.60 6.61 -6.81
C ILE A 120 35.40 6.21 -5.34
N GLN A 121 35.52 7.19 -4.44
CA GLN A 121 34.99 7.08 -3.08
C GLN A 121 33.52 7.52 -3.00
N SER A 122 33.01 8.27 -3.98
CA SER A 122 31.63 8.77 -3.97
C SER A 122 30.77 8.09 -5.03
N ASP A 123 29.78 7.32 -4.58
CA ASP A 123 28.65 6.80 -5.37
C ASP A 123 27.89 7.91 -6.13
N GLU A 124 28.00 9.15 -5.66
CA GLU A 124 27.51 10.36 -6.33
C GLU A 124 28.16 10.62 -7.70
N SER A 125 29.47 10.35 -7.84
CA SER A 125 30.17 10.45 -9.12
C SER A 125 29.70 9.39 -10.12
N LEU A 126 29.32 8.19 -9.65
CA LEU A 126 28.78 7.12 -10.50
C LEU A 126 27.34 7.39 -10.95
N HIS A 127 26.54 8.03 -10.10
CA HIS A 127 25.17 8.42 -10.44
C HIS A 127 25.12 9.58 -11.43
N THR A 128 26.00 10.58 -11.32
CA THR A 128 26.06 11.71 -12.28
C THR A 128 26.50 11.27 -13.69
N LEU A 129 27.17 10.12 -13.81
CA LEU A 129 27.61 9.55 -15.10
C LEU A 129 26.47 8.91 -15.91
N SER A 130 25.42 8.44 -15.23
CA SER A 130 24.27 7.78 -15.84
C SER A 130 23.00 8.46 -15.32
N GLU A 131 22.38 9.33 -16.12
CA GLU A 131 21.05 9.86 -15.80
C GLU A 131 20.04 8.70 -15.72
N SER A 132 19.90 8.14 -14.51
CA SER A 132 19.01 7.00 -14.26
C SER A 132 17.64 7.51 -13.80
N PRO A 133 16.57 7.36 -14.61
CA PRO A 133 15.22 7.68 -14.17
C PRO A 133 14.78 6.79 -12.99
N CYS A 134 13.75 7.21 -12.26
CA CYS A 134 13.21 6.43 -11.14
C CYS A 134 12.78 5.02 -11.58
N GLY A 135 13.21 4.00 -10.86
CA GLY A 135 12.94 2.60 -11.20
C GLY A 135 13.95 1.97 -12.16
N SER A 136 14.97 2.71 -12.62
CA SER A 136 16.07 2.15 -13.42
C SER A 136 17.30 1.84 -12.56
N LEU A 137 18.05 0.80 -12.93
CA LEU A 137 19.22 0.33 -12.19
C LEU A 137 20.45 0.27 -13.10
N VAL A 138 21.59 0.73 -12.61
CA VAL A 138 22.85 0.76 -13.36
C VAL A 138 23.88 -0.16 -12.72
N PHE A 139 24.33 -1.15 -13.48
CA PHE A 139 25.33 -2.12 -13.05
C PHE A 139 26.65 -1.86 -13.75
N TYR A 140 27.69 -1.59 -12.96
CA TYR A 140 29.05 -1.46 -13.45
C TYR A 140 29.80 -2.78 -13.23
N VAL A 141 30.23 -3.41 -14.31
CA VAL A 141 31.00 -4.66 -14.27
C VAL A 141 32.49 -4.31 -14.29
N ILE A 142 33.22 -4.71 -13.25
CA ILE A 142 34.62 -4.33 -13.01
C ILE A 142 35.51 -5.59 -13.00
N PRO A 143 36.76 -5.53 -13.54
CA PRO A 143 37.66 -6.69 -13.54
C PRO A 143 38.17 -7.04 -12.13
N GLU A 144 38.55 -8.31 -11.93
CA GLU A 144 39.08 -8.85 -10.66
C GLU A 144 40.29 -8.06 -10.13
N LEU A 145 41.13 -7.53 -11.03
CA LEU A 145 42.35 -6.78 -10.70
C LEU A 145 42.10 -5.37 -10.14
N SER A 146 40.84 -4.94 -10.06
CA SER A 146 40.49 -3.61 -9.57
C SER A 146 40.60 -3.48 -8.06
N LEU A 147 41.26 -2.40 -7.61
CA LEU A 147 41.42 -2.03 -6.20
C LEU A 147 40.20 -1.30 -5.61
N LEU A 148 39.12 -1.14 -6.39
CA LEU A 148 37.93 -0.37 -5.99
C LEU A 148 37.07 -1.08 -4.93
N LEU A 149 37.20 -2.40 -4.79
CA LEU A 149 36.45 -3.19 -3.81
C LEU A 149 37.41 -3.92 -2.86
N PRO A 150 37.06 -4.11 -1.57
CA PRO A 150 37.80 -4.98 -0.66
C PRO A 150 37.95 -6.39 -1.24
N LYS A 151 39.04 -7.11 -0.92
CA LYS A 151 39.35 -8.41 -1.53
C LYS A 151 38.28 -9.49 -1.30
N ASP A 152 37.48 -9.34 -0.26
CA ASP A 152 36.42 -10.29 0.13
C ASP A 152 35.01 -9.90 -0.39
N THR A 153 34.91 -8.86 -1.22
CA THR A 153 33.62 -8.34 -1.72
C THR A 153 33.45 -8.60 -3.21
N ASP A 154 32.39 -9.32 -3.55
CA ASP A 154 32.02 -9.62 -4.93
C ASP A 154 31.08 -8.58 -5.54
N VAL A 155 30.20 -8.00 -4.70
CA VAL A 155 29.20 -7.03 -5.14
C VAL A 155 29.14 -5.88 -4.14
N TYR A 156 29.12 -4.65 -4.64
CA TYR A 156 28.87 -3.46 -3.83
C TYR A 156 27.65 -2.72 -4.34
N ILE A 157 26.72 -2.45 -3.43
CA ILE A 157 25.48 -1.71 -3.71
C ILE A 157 25.65 -0.30 -3.16
N GLY A 158 25.49 0.71 -4.01
CA GLY A 158 25.57 2.12 -3.61
C GLY A 158 24.37 2.59 -2.77
N GLN A 159 24.43 3.84 -2.32
CA GLN A 159 23.28 4.60 -1.80
C GLN A 159 22.34 5.07 -2.92
N ARG A 160 22.83 5.19 -4.16
CA ARG A 160 22.10 5.56 -5.37
C ARG A 160 21.69 4.30 -6.15
N ARG A 161 21.13 4.45 -7.34
CA ARG A 161 20.67 3.36 -8.23
C ARG A 161 21.81 2.57 -8.90
N THR A 162 23.00 2.55 -8.29
CA THR A 162 24.19 1.94 -8.87
C THR A 162 24.65 0.71 -8.09
N ALA A 163 25.15 -0.29 -8.80
CA ALA A 163 25.80 -1.46 -8.23
C ALA A 163 27.09 -1.79 -8.98
N LEU A 164 28.13 -2.13 -8.23
CA LEU A 164 29.41 -2.58 -8.74
C LEU A 164 29.49 -4.10 -8.62
N LEU A 165 29.75 -4.76 -9.74
CA LEU A 165 29.89 -6.21 -9.84
C LEU A 165 31.35 -6.54 -10.16
N ARG A 166 32.03 -7.24 -9.25
CA ARG A 166 33.33 -7.85 -9.54
C ARG A 166 33.12 -9.16 -10.28
N VAL A 167 33.88 -9.38 -11.34
CA VAL A 167 33.94 -10.66 -12.06
C VAL A 167 35.28 -11.31 -11.79
N SER A 168 35.27 -12.52 -11.22
CA SER A 168 36.47 -13.32 -11.08
C SER A 168 36.94 -13.80 -12.46
N SER A 169 38.18 -13.48 -12.78
CA SER A 169 38.92 -13.86 -13.98
C SER A 169 39.69 -15.17 -13.78
N GLN A 170 39.25 -16.02 -12.85
CA GLN A 170 39.84 -17.35 -12.69
C GLN A 170 39.36 -18.23 -13.86
N VAL A 171 40.33 -18.54 -14.75
CA VAL A 171 40.39 -19.56 -15.80
C VAL A 171 40.39 -19.02 -17.24
N GLY A 172 41.60 -18.90 -17.80
CA GLY A 172 41.93 -19.31 -19.17
C GLY A 172 41.48 -18.41 -20.33
N VAL A 173 42.46 -18.05 -21.16
CA VAL A 173 42.27 -17.61 -22.55
C VAL A 173 41.31 -18.57 -23.25
N GLY A 174 40.08 -18.14 -23.56
CA GLY A 174 39.16 -18.92 -24.41
C GLY A 174 37.67 -18.98 -24.07
N ARG A 175 37.12 -18.21 -23.12
CA ARG A 175 35.65 -18.17 -22.97
C ARG A 175 34.97 -17.30 -24.03
N THR A 176 33.92 -17.86 -24.64
CA THR A 176 32.96 -17.15 -25.48
C THR A 176 32.17 -16.16 -24.61
N LEU A 177 31.81 -14.98 -25.15
CA LEU A 177 31.01 -13.94 -24.49
C LEU A 177 29.78 -14.51 -23.75
N GLU A 178 29.17 -15.55 -24.30
CA GLU A 178 28.02 -16.27 -23.74
C GLU A 178 28.29 -16.86 -22.34
N GLN A 179 29.49 -17.38 -22.09
CA GLN A 179 29.84 -17.98 -20.79
C GLN A 179 30.08 -16.92 -19.70
N LEU A 180 30.54 -15.72 -20.09
CA LEU A 180 30.62 -14.57 -19.17
C LEU A 180 29.23 -14.04 -18.82
N LEU A 181 28.34 -13.92 -19.82
CA LEU A 181 26.95 -13.53 -19.59
C LEU A 181 26.22 -14.55 -18.71
N ALA A 182 26.45 -15.85 -18.90
CA ALA A 182 25.88 -16.91 -18.08
C ALA A 182 26.35 -16.88 -16.61
N GLN A 183 27.57 -16.42 -16.33
CA GLN A 183 28.06 -16.23 -14.96
C GLN A 183 27.57 -14.94 -14.31
N LEU A 184 27.38 -13.89 -15.12
CA LEU A 184 26.87 -12.61 -14.65
C LEU A 184 25.37 -12.67 -14.34
N GLU A 185 24.60 -13.44 -15.11
CA GLU A 185 23.15 -13.54 -14.95
C GLU A 185 22.70 -13.88 -13.52
N PRO A 186 23.20 -14.93 -12.83
CA PRO A 186 22.78 -15.24 -11.48
C PRO A 186 23.16 -14.13 -10.49
N ARG A 187 24.33 -13.50 -10.65
CA ARG A 187 24.77 -12.38 -9.81
C ARG A 187 23.86 -11.16 -10.00
N ILE A 188 23.55 -10.79 -11.25
CA ILE A 188 22.62 -9.71 -11.57
C ILE A 188 21.23 -10.03 -10.99
N LYS A 189 20.75 -11.27 -11.09
CA LYS A 189 19.47 -11.67 -10.48
C LYS A 189 19.48 -11.48 -8.96
N GLN A 190 20.57 -11.83 -8.28
CA GLN A 190 20.73 -11.60 -6.83
C GLN A 190 20.75 -10.11 -6.48
N VAL A 191 21.49 -9.27 -7.22
CA VAL A 191 21.46 -7.82 -6.97
C VAL A 191 20.07 -7.25 -7.23
N LEU A 192 19.39 -7.71 -8.27
CA LEU A 192 18.02 -7.31 -8.57
C LEU A 192 17.04 -7.73 -7.47
N GLN A 193 17.22 -8.89 -6.82
CA GLN A 193 16.41 -9.28 -5.66
C GLN A 193 16.58 -8.33 -4.47
N VAL A 194 17.75 -7.68 -4.34
CA VAL A 194 18.02 -6.71 -3.27
C VAL A 194 17.52 -5.32 -3.64
N MET A 195 17.87 -4.82 -4.83
CA MET A 195 17.63 -3.42 -5.24
C MET A 195 16.27 -3.17 -5.89
N SER A 196 15.60 -4.22 -6.41
CA SER A 196 14.30 -4.09 -7.06
C SER A 196 13.24 -4.95 -6.37
N PHE A 197 12.02 -4.97 -6.90
CA PHE A 197 10.93 -5.77 -6.37
C PHE A 197 11.23 -7.27 -6.51
N SER A 198 10.96 -8.02 -5.43
CA SER A 198 11.07 -9.46 -5.37
C SER A 198 9.69 -10.13 -5.26
N HIS A 199 9.62 -11.43 -5.55
CA HIS A 199 8.39 -12.20 -5.35
C HIS A 199 7.91 -12.13 -3.90
N THR A 200 8.84 -12.20 -2.94
CA THR A 200 8.53 -12.12 -1.52
C THR A 200 7.91 -10.79 -1.15
N ASP A 201 8.41 -9.67 -1.69
CA ASP A 201 7.84 -8.34 -1.42
C ASP A 201 6.42 -8.21 -1.94
N VAL A 202 6.17 -8.62 -3.19
CA VAL A 202 4.84 -8.54 -3.80
C VAL A 202 3.87 -9.47 -3.07
N SER A 203 4.31 -10.69 -2.73
CA SER A 203 3.49 -11.62 -1.94
C SER A 203 3.20 -11.09 -0.54
N ALA A 204 4.17 -10.44 0.11
CA ALA A 204 4.02 -9.80 1.42
C ALA A 204 2.99 -8.66 1.35
N VAL A 205 3.07 -7.80 0.34
CA VAL A 205 2.10 -6.70 0.14
C VAL A 205 0.69 -7.23 -0.10
N LEU A 206 0.57 -8.37 -0.79
CA LEU A 206 -0.72 -8.98 -1.12
C LEU A 206 -1.21 -9.97 -0.06
N SER A 207 -0.41 -10.33 0.95
CA SER A 207 -0.76 -11.35 1.96
C SER A 207 -1.90 -10.96 2.87
N ASP A 208 -2.12 -9.67 3.08
CA ASP A 208 -3.29 -9.18 3.80
C ASP A 208 -4.61 -9.47 3.04
N ARG A 209 -4.54 -9.86 1.76
CA ARG A 209 -5.69 -10.06 0.87
C ARG A 209 -5.83 -11.49 0.37
N VAL A 210 -4.71 -12.21 0.24
CA VAL A 210 -4.65 -13.59 -0.24
C VAL A 210 -4.29 -14.49 0.93
N ARG A 211 -5.17 -15.42 1.31
CA ARG A 211 -4.85 -16.43 2.34
C ARG A 211 -3.79 -17.38 1.77
N PHE A 212 -2.53 -17.14 2.12
CA PHE A 212 -1.42 -18.01 1.73
C PHE A 212 -1.31 -19.26 2.62
N ASN A 213 -0.75 -20.33 2.05
CA ASN A 213 -0.37 -21.55 2.75
C ASN A 213 0.81 -21.26 3.72
N PRO A 214 0.85 -21.83 4.95
CA PRO A 214 1.66 -21.34 6.08
C PRO A 214 3.17 -21.65 6.03
N ASP A 215 3.72 -22.04 4.88
CA ASP A 215 5.11 -22.52 4.77
C ASP A 215 6.18 -21.41 4.69
N SER A 216 5.79 -20.12 4.56
CA SER A 216 6.71 -18.97 4.50
C SER A 216 6.52 -17.98 5.66
N LYS A 217 6.79 -18.43 6.89
CA LYS A 217 6.54 -17.65 8.13
C LYS A 217 7.28 -16.30 8.23
N GLU A 218 8.43 -16.16 7.58
CA GLU A 218 9.28 -14.96 7.70
C GLU A 218 8.73 -13.79 6.88
N GLY A 219 8.37 -14.01 5.61
CA GLY A 219 7.78 -12.96 4.76
C GLY A 219 6.41 -12.47 5.23
N ILE A 220 5.63 -13.33 5.89
CA ILE A 220 4.33 -12.97 6.51
C ILE A 220 4.55 -12.15 7.78
N ALA A 221 5.55 -12.48 8.60
CA ALA A 221 5.88 -11.67 9.76
C ALA A 221 6.32 -10.25 9.34
N ASP A 222 7.07 -10.15 8.24
CA ASP A 222 7.53 -8.87 7.68
C ASP A 222 6.41 -8.05 7.03
N SER A 223 5.39 -8.69 6.43
CA SER A 223 4.20 -7.98 5.91
C SER A 223 3.29 -7.47 7.01
N MET A 224 3.12 -8.23 8.10
CA MET A 224 2.32 -7.81 9.25
C MET A 224 2.95 -6.65 10.04
N ARG A 225 4.25 -6.39 9.87
CA ARG A 225 5.00 -5.33 10.58
C ARG A 225 4.80 -3.93 10.00
N ALA A 226 4.57 -3.80 8.69
CA ALA A 226 4.43 -2.51 8.03
C ALA A 226 3.01 -1.94 8.14
N PHE A 227 2.89 -0.61 8.15
CA PHE A 227 1.61 0.07 8.01
C PHE A 227 1.07 -0.07 6.59
N LYS A 228 -0.26 -0.19 6.49
CA LYS A 228 -0.99 -0.12 5.22
C LYS A 228 -0.65 1.19 4.50
N SER A 229 -0.56 1.12 3.18
CA SER A 229 -0.34 2.30 2.34
C SER A 229 -1.44 3.32 2.59
N SER A 230 -1.03 4.53 2.94
CA SER A 230 -1.91 5.67 3.15
C SER A 230 -1.33 6.88 2.41
N PRO A 231 -2.19 7.74 1.82
CA PRO A 231 -1.76 8.99 1.19
C PRO A 231 -1.11 9.96 2.19
N GLY A 232 -1.36 9.80 3.50
CA GLY A 232 -0.76 10.58 4.58
C GLY A 232 -0.55 9.78 5.86
N TYR A 233 0.42 10.21 6.68
CA TYR A 233 0.75 9.66 7.99
C TYR A 233 0.98 10.78 8.98
N GLU A 234 0.62 10.54 10.24
CA GLU A 234 0.92 11.46 11.34
C GLU A 234 1.93 10.80 12.26
N ILE A 235 2.99 11.50 12.64
CA ILE A 235 4.07 10.97 13.47
C ILE A 235 4.08 11.75 14.78
N THR A 236 3.83 11.08 15.90
CA THR A 236 3.77 11.71 17.22
C THR A 236 4.93 11.25 18.09
N PHE A 237 5.78 12.18 18.51
CA PHE A 237 6.85 11.93 19.48
C PHE A 237 6.39 12.31 20.89
N SER A 238 6.34 11.35 21.81
CA SER A 238 5.88 11.58 23.17
C SER A 238 6.96 11.26 24.20
N LEU A 239 7.31 12.24 25.04
CA LEU A 239 8.15 12.02 26.20
C LEU A 239 7.28 11.69 27.42
N LEU A 240 7.47 10.53 28.02
CA LEU A 240 6.80 10.11 29.24
C LEU A 240 7.72 10.31 30.44
N ASN A 241 7.35 11.23 31.33
CA ASN A 241 8.00 11.42 32.62
C ASN A 241 7.04 11.03 33.76
N PRO A 242 7.26 9.90 34.46
CA PRO A 242 6.44 9.50 35.60
C PRO A 242 6.69 10.33 36.86
N ASP A 243 7.91 10.86 37.05
CA ASP A 243 8.29 11.62 38.24
C ASP A 243 9.09 12.89 37.91
N PRO A 244 8.39 14.03 37.66
CA PRO A 244 9.05 15.31 37.44
C PRO A 244 9.66 15.92 38.71
N THR A 245 9.48 15.29 39.89
CA THR A 245 10.03 15.81 41.15
C THR A 245 11.47 15.39 41.37
N SER A 246 11.86 14.20 40.90
CA SER A 246 13.25 13.72 40.98
C SER A 246 14.14 14.26 39.85
N HIS A 247 13.59 14.45 38.65
CA HIS A 247 14.39 14.88 37.51
C HIS A 247 13.60 15.73 36.51
N GLN A 248 14.25 16.79 36.04
CA GLN A 248 13.77 17.63 34.97
C GLN A 248 14.41 17.18 33.66
N LEU A 249 13.59 16.82 32.67
CA LEU A 249 14.04 16.31 31.39
C LEU A 249 14.05 17.42 30.36
N HIS A 250 15.22 17.67 29.77
CA HIS A 250 15.34 18.51 28.59
C HIS A 250 15.65 17.64 27.36
N TRP A 251 14.74 17.66 26.39
CA TRP A 251 14.92 17.04 25.09
C TRP A 251 14.73 18.08 23.98
N ASP A 252 15.74 18.24 23.13
CA ASP A 252 15.64 19.08 21.94
C ASP A 252 15.05 18.25 20.79
N ILE A 253 13.73 18.04 20.84
CA ILE A 253 13.01 17.26 19.82
C ILE A 253 12.95 18.01 18.48
N GLU A 254 12.85 19.33 18.49
CA GLU A 254 12.74 20.14 17.28
C GLU A 254 14.04 20.08 16.47
N GLY A 255 15.19 20.32 17.11
CA GLY A 255 16.50 20.22 16.47
C GLY A 255 16.81 18.78 16.01
N ALA A 256 16.41 17.77 16.80
CA ALA A 256 16.58 16.37 16.45
C ALA A 256 15.75 15.96 15.23
N VAL A 257 14.48 16.38 15.16
CA VAL A 257 13.61 16.10 14.01
C VAL A 257 14.16 16.76 12.75
N GLN A 258 14.57 18.03 12.82
CA GLN A 258 15.15 18.73 11.67
C GLN A 258 16.45 18.08 11.16
N THR A 259 17.28 17.57 12.07
CA THR A 259 18.58 16.99 11.71
C THR A 259 18.45 15.56 11.19
N TYR A 260 17.64 14.71 11.84
CA TYR A 260 17.63 13.26 11.60
C TYR A 260 16.41 12.78 10.80
N ILE A 261 15.22 13.31 11.08
CA ILE A 261 13.94 12.82 10.53
C ILE A 261 13.56 13.57 9.26
N GLN A 262 13.73 14.89 9.23
CA GLN A 262 13.34 15.74 8.11
C GLN A 262 14.00 15.34 6.78
N PRO A 263 15.29 14.96 6.72
CA PRO A 263 15.90 14.48 5.47
C PRO A 263 15.22 13.22 4.91
N LEU A 264 14.83 12.30 5.80
CA LEU A 264 14.11 11.08 5.44
C LEU A 264 12.70 11.42 4.92
N LEU A 265 11.95 12.25 5.62
CA LEU A 265 10.59 12.64 5.23
C LEU A 265 10.56 13.43 3.93
N THR A 266 11.53 14.32 3.73
CA THR A 266 11.67 15.08 2.47
C THR A 266 11.86 14.13 1.29
N LYS A 267 12.68 13.08 1.47
CA LYS A 267 12.90 12.05 0.45
C LYS A 267 11.66 11.16 0.20
N LEU A 268 10.85 10.93 1.22
CA LEU A 268 9.60 10.16 1.15
C LEU A 268 8.37 10.98 0.74
N SER A 269 8.51 12.29 0.56
CA SER A 269 7.41 13.17 0.14
C SER A 269 6.62 12.71 -1.11
N PRO A 270 7.21 12.02 -2.12
CA PRO A 270 6.42 11.53 -3.25
C PRO A 270 5.51 10.35 -2.89
N VAL A 271 5.82 9.63 -1.80
CA VAL A 271 5.08 8.44 -1.35
C VAL A 271 3.87 8.86 -0.53
N ALA A 272 4.08 9.70 0.49
CA ALA A 272 3.02 10.12 1.41
C ALA A 272 3.28 11.51 1.99
N ASN A 273 2.21 12.12 2.49
CA ASN A 273 2.29 13.37 3.24
C ASN A 273 2.52 13.06 4.71
N PHE A 274 3.42 13.78 5.37
CA PHE A 274 3.75 13.53 6.78
C PHE A 274 3.46 14.77 7.61
N SER A 275 2.72 14.62 8.70
CA SER A 275 2.63 15.59 9.79
C SER A 275 3.42 15.09 11.00
N ILE A 276 4.02 16.00 11.76
CA ILE A 276 4.81 15.67 12.94
C ILE A 276 4.27 16.46 14.12
N ASP A 277 3.96 15.75 15.18
CA ASP A 277 3.54 16.32 16.46
C ASP A 277 4.50 15.87 17.56
N SER A 278 4.70 16.72 18.56
CA SER A 278 5.47 16.38 19.74
C SER A 278 4.70 16.73 21.01
N GLN A 279 4.83 15.89 22.03
CA GLN A 279 4.18 16.11 23.32
C GLN A 279 5.05 15.59 24.47
N THR A 280 4.85 16.19 25.65
CA THR A 280 5.48 15.75 26.90
C THR A 280 4.39 15.48 27.92
N LEU A 281 4.36 14.26 28.43
CA LEU A 281 3.36 13.79 29.39
C LEU A 281 4.02 13.55 30.75
N TYR A 282 3.59 14.33 31.73
CA TYR A 282 4.02 14.21 33.11
C TYR A 282 3.10 13.26 33.90
N TYR A 283 3.62 12.70 34.99
CA TYR A 283 2.90 11.78 35.88
C TYR A 283 2.27 10.58 35.15
N SER A 284 2.95 10.12 34.11
CA SER A 284 2.50 9.05 33.23
C SER A 284 3.32 7.78 33.42
N VAL A 285 2.70 6.78 34.05
CA VAL A 285 3.28 5.46 34.29
C VAL A 285 2.88 4.48 33.20
N LEU A 286 3.75 3.51 32.88
CA LEU A 286 3.55 2.51 31.81
C LEU A 286 2.39 1.52 32.06
N GLY A 287 1.59 1.68 33.12
CA GLY A 287 0.47 0.80 33.46
C GLY A 287 0.86 -0.64 33.85
N VAL A 288 2.14 -1.01 33.72
CA VAL A 288 2.71 -2.32 34.06
C VAL A 288 3.73 -2.13 35.19
N LYS A 289 3.66 -3.00 36.21
CA LYS A 289 4.62 -2.99 37.31
C LYS A 289 5.87 -3.78 36.92
N PRO A 290 7.06 -3.17 36.93
CA PRO A 290 8.29 -3.88 36.60
C PRO A 290 8.65 -4.89 37.68
N ARG A 291 9.33 -5.98 37.31
CA ARG A 291 9.82 -7.00 38.25
C ARG A 291 11.29 -6.77 38.53
N PHE A 292 11.69 -6.74 39.79
CA PHE A 292 13.10 -6.65 40.14
C PHE A 292 13.77 -8.00 39.95
N ASP A 293 14.84 -8.05 39.16
CA ASP A 293 15.65 -9.25 38.97
C ASP A 293 16.99 -9.09 39.69
N SER A 294 17.17 -9.88 40.77
CA SER A 294 18.39 -9.85 41.59
C SER A 294 19.65 -10.29 40.85
N SER A 295 19.52 -10.92 39.68
CA SER A 295 20.68 -11.35 38.88
C SER A 295 21.30 -10.22 38.06
N CYS A 296 20.51 -9.21 37.67
CA CYS A 296 20.92 -8.12 36.79
C CYS A 296 20.92 -6.75 37.50
N ASP A 297 20.59 -6.72 38.79
CA ASP A 297 20.41 -5.51 39.62
C ASP A 297 19.57 -4.44 38.90
N ALA A 298 18.52 -4.89 38.23
CA ALA A 298 17.70 -4.07 37.34
C ALA A 298 16.25 -4.50 37.37
N TYR A 299 15.38 -3.54 37.11
CA TYR A 299 13.96 -3.78 36.87
C TYR A 299 13.78 -4.29 35.44
N THR A 300 13.03 -5.38 35.27
CA THR A 300 12.84 -6.04 33.99
C THR A 300 11.38 -6.00 33.53
N LEU A 301 11.20 -5.80 32.22
CA LEU A 301 9.92 -5.94 31.53
C LEU A 301 10.03 -6.99 30.43
N ASN A 302 9.10 -7.95 30.46
CA ASN A 302 9.03 -9.00 29.43
C ASN A 302 8.30 -8.50 28.19
N ALA A 303 8.75 -8.90 27.01
CA ALA A 303 8.12 -8.60 25.72
C ALA A 303 6.59 -8.81 25.72
N ASP A 304 6.11 -9.91 26.30
CA ASP A 304 4.66 -10.22 26.35
C ASP A 304 3.84 -9.20 27.16
N SER A 305 4.47 -8.57 28.17
CA SER A 305 3.82 -7.54 28.99
C SER A 305 3.80 -6.16 28.33
N LEU A 306 4.60 -5.96 27.28
CA LEU A 306 4.73 -4.67 26.59
C LEU A 306 3.49 -4.35 25.73
N ALA A 307 2.77 -5.35 25.22
CA ALA A 307 1.51 -5.14 24.54
C ALA A 307 0.44 -4.50 25.47
N HIS A 308 0.51 -4.78 26.77
CA HIS A 308 -0.41 -4.20 27.76
C HIS A 308 -0.09 -2.74 28.13
N VAL A 309 1.09 -2.23 27.75
CA VAL A 309 1.50 -0.84 27.97
C VAL A 309 0.77 0.11 27.01
N ILE A 310 0.37 -0.39 25.84
CA ILE A 310 -0.21 0.44 24.77
C ILE A 310 -1.53 1.07 25.21
N ASN A 311 -2.49 0.28 25.72
CA ASN A 311 -3.83 0.79 26.02
C ASN A 311 -3.84 1.91 27.09
N PRO A 312 -3.14 1.78 28.24
CA PRO A 312 -3.09 2.85 29.25
C PRO A 312 -2.42 4.13 28.74
N VAL A 313 -1.43 3.99 27.86
CA VAL A 313 -0.72 5.11 27.25
C VAL A 313 -1.61 5.77 26.21
N GLU A 314 -2.24 5.01 25.32
CA GLU A 314 -3.14 5.49 24.27
C GLU A 314 -4.31 6.30 24.83
N ALA A 315 -4.88 5.87 25.95
CA ALA A 315 -5.92 6.64 26.65
C ALA A 315 -5.47 8.03 27.14
N ARG A 316 -4.15 8.26 27.24
CA ARG A 316 -3.54 9.53 27.67
C ARG A 316 -2.93 10.31 26.52
N LEU A 317 -2.70 9.69 25.37
CA LEU A 317 -2.31 10.40 24.15
C LEU A 317 -3.50 11.26 23.72
N GLY A 318 -3.27 12.51 23.33
CA GLY A 318 -4.33 13.40 22.86
C GLY A 318 -5.10 12.74 21.70
N SER A 319 -6.43 12.72 21.78
CA SER A 319 -7.27 12.07 20.78
C SER A 319 -7.03 12.65 19.39
N ASN A 320 -6.50 11.84 18.46
CA ASN A 320 -6.26 12.19 17.04
C ASN A 320 -7.56 12.29 16.21
N ALA A 321 -8.66 12.71 16.83
CA ALA A 321 -10.02 12.69 16.27
C ALA A 321 -10.24 13.68 15.10
N ALA A 322 -9.22 14.44 14.71
CA ALA A 322 -9.29 15.43 13.65
C ALA A 322 -8.91 14.88 12.26
N SER A 323 -8.23 13.73 12.19
CA SER A 323 -7.60 13.24 10.96
C SER A 323 -7.97 11.80 10.64
N SER A 324 -8.17 11.51 9.35
CA SER A 324 -8.40 10.17 8.84
C SER A 324 -7.10 9.40 8.57
N ASN A 325 -5.94 10.02 8.83
CA ASN A 325 -4.63 9.43 8.56
C ASN A 325 -4.21 8.48 9.69
N PRO A 326 -3.51 7.37 9.37
CA PRO A 326 -2.89 6.52 10.38
C PRO A 326 -1.80 7.27 11.15
N VAL A 327 -1.75 7.03 12.47
CA VAL A 327 -0.81 7.66 13.39
C VAL A 327 0.29 6.69 13.82
N LEU A 328 1.53 7.17 13.81
CA LEU A 328 2.75 6.49 14.21
C LEU A 328 3.23 7.09 15.54
N ASN A 329 3.13 6.29 16.61
CA ASN A 329 3.46 6.75 17.97
C ASN A 329 4.89 6.36 18.35
N PHE A 330 5.77 7.34 18.59
CA PHE A 330 7.11 7.11 19.13
C PHE A 330 7.18 7.64 20.54
N LEU A 331 7.47 6.77 21.51
CA LEU A 331 7.52 7.14 22.91
C LEU A 331 8.89 6.91 23.51
N LEU A 332 9.36 7.94 24.20
CA LEU A 332 10.52 7.87 25.07
C LEU A 332 10.02 7.81 26.51
N TYR A 333 10.29 6.70 27.18
CA TYR A 333 9.98 6.53 28.60
C TYR A 333 11.24 6.66 29.43
N VAL A 334 11.22 7.60 30.37
CA VAL A 334 12.27 7.70 31.40
C VAL A 334 11.70 7.13 32.69
N PRO A 335 12.28 6.06 33.27
CA PRO A 335 11.78 5.47 34.50
C PRO A 335 12.00 6.41 35.69
N ASP A 336 11.13 6.24 36.68
CA ASP A 336 11.28 6.85 38.01
C ASP A 336 12.60 6.40 38.68
N ALA A 337 13.16 7.21 39.56
CA ALA A 337 14.40 6.94 40.29
C ALA A 337 14.35 5.60 41.04
N HIS A 338 13.19 5.24 41.60
CA HIS A 338 12.99 3.97 42.29
C HIS A 338 12.94 2.74 41.38
N HIS A 339 12.62 2.94 40.10
CA HIS A 339 12.45 1.85 39.12
C HIS A 339 13.55 1.87 38.04
N SER A 340 14.65 2.58 38.29
CA SER A 340 15.80 2.70 37.40
C SER A 340 16.95 1.83 37.90
N PRO A 341 17.68 1.09 37.04
CA PRO A 341 17.49 0.97 35.59
C PRO A 341 16.37 -0.02 35.22
N LEU A 342 15.62 0.32 34.17
CA LEU A 342 14.58 -0.50 33.59
C LEU A 342 15.07 -1.09 32.26
N LYS A 343 15.13 -2.42 32.17
CA LYS A 343 15.59 -3.17 31.00
C LYS A 343 14.47 -4.02 30.39
N ILE A 344 14.42 -4.06 29.07
CA ILE A 344 13.49 -4.91 28.33
C ILE A 344 14.15 -6.26 28.01
N GLN A 345 13.42 -7.33 28.28
CA GLN A 345 13.79 -8.70 27.94
C GLN A 345 12.97 -9.23 26.77
N ASP A 346 13.65 -9.85 25.81
CA ASP A 346 13.03 -10.56 24.69
C ASP A 346 12.32 -11.85 25.16
N HIS A 347 11.57 -12.51 24.28
CA HIS A 347 10.90 -13.79 24.54
C HIS A 347 11.87 -14.90 25.01
N ARG A 348 13.16 -14.74 24.72
CA ARG A 348 14.26 -15.63 25.18
C ARG A 348 14.86 -15.22 26.53
N LYS A 349 14.28 -14.24 27.22
CA LYS A 349 14.78 -13.61 28.47
C LYS A 349 16.19 -13.02 28.35
N GLN A 350 16.58 -12.64 27.13
CA GLN A 350 17.85 -11.95 26.88
C GLN A 350 17.61 -10.45 26.86
N GLU A 351 18.58 -9.68 27.35
CA GLU A 351 18.52 -8.22 27.33
C GLU A 351 18.55 -7.70 25.88
N VAL A 352 17.63 -6.79 25.57
CA VAL A 352 17.59 -6.13 24.26
C VAL A 352 18.62 -5.00 24.24
N PRO A 353 19.59 -4.97 23.31
CA PRO A 353 20.69 -4.01 23.33
C PRO A 353 20.25 -2.56 23.13
N SER A 354 19.15 -2.32 22.40
CA SER A 354 18.60 -0.99 22.17
C SER A 354 17.59 -0.52 23.22
N ASN A 355 17.30 -1.35 24.23
CA ASN A 355 16.27 -1.13 25.25
C ASN A 355 14.97 -0.52 24.71
N ALA A 356 14.53 -1.02 23.55
CA ALA A 356 13.39 -0.49 22.82
C ALA A 356 12.63 -1.63 22.15
N PHE A 357 11.32 -1.47 22.06
CA PHE A 357 10.44 -2.38 21.36
C PHE A 357 9.54 -1.61 20.40
N HIS A 358 8.98 -2.32 19.43
CA HIS A 358 8.01 -1.75 18.51
C HIS A 358 6.77 -2.64 18.48
N SER A 359 5.62 -2.02 18.30
CA SER A 359 4.38 -2.72 18.04
C SER A 359 4.00 -2.48 16.58
N PRO A 360 3.81 -3.56 15.79
CA PRO A 360 3.26 -3.44 14.44
C PRO A 360 2.01 -2.58 14.42
N ARG A 361 1.88 -1.72 13.42
CA ARG A 361 0.70 -0.86 13.20
C ARG A 361 0.39 0.14 14.33
N TRP A 362 1.30 0.36 15.27
CA TRP A 362 1.14 1.37 16.30
C TRP A 362 2.35 2.30 16.40
N GLY A 363 3.56 1.76 16.52
CA GLY A 363 4.71 2.60 16.80
C GLY A 363 5.86 1.94 17.54
N GLY A 364 6.70 2.76 18.17
CA GLY A 364 7.91 2.39 18.88
C GLY A 364 7.98 2.96 20.28
N ILE A 365 8.48 2.19 21.25
CA ILE A 365 8.71 2.63 22.62
C ILE A 365 10.16 2.34 22.99
N MET A 366 10.86 3.35 23.49
CA MET A 366 12.23 3.26 23.98
C MET A 366 12.27 3.63 25.46
N VAL A 367 13.00 2.84 26.24
CA VAL A 367 13.25 3.12 27.66
C VAL A 367 14.64 3.70 27.81
N TYR A 368 14.73 4.94 28.30
CA TYR A 368 15.98 5.65 28.50
C TYR A 368 16.32 5.72 29.98
N ASN A 369 17.36 4.99 30.38
CA ASN A 369 17.78 4.90 31.77
C ASN A 369 18.70 6.06 32.14
N VAL A 370 18.38 6.73 33.25
CA VAL A 370 19.12 7.89 33.78
C VAL A 370 19.85 7.59 35.09
N ASN A 371 20.05 6.32 35.41
CA ASN A 371 20.70 5.85 36.65
C ASN A 371 22.09 6.44 36.88
N GLY A 372 22.84 6.76 35.82
CA GLY A 372 24.17 7.37 35.92
C GLY A 372 24.19 8.85 36.36
N PHE A 373 23.04 9.52 36.39
CA PHE A 373 22.93 10.95 36.73
C PHE A 373 22.50 11.21 38.19
N TYR A 374 22.07 10.16 38.91
CA TYR A 374 21.71 10.26 40.32
C TYR A 374 22.96 10.08 41.19
N GLU A 375 23.72 11.16 41.37
CA GLU A 375 24.75 11.20 42.41
C GLU A 375 24.10 11.35 43.79
N PRO A 376 24.63 10.72 44.85
CA PRO A 376 24.02 10.70 46.19
C PRO A 376 23.90 12.09 46.86
N GLU A 377 24.53 13.12 46.30
CA GLU A 377 24.58 14.50 46.83
C GLU A 377 23.89 15.52 45.90
N ALA A 378 23.20 15.08 44.84
CA ALA A 378 22.57 15.99 43.88
C ALA A 378 21.30 16.67 44.46
N GLU A 379 21.18 17.99 44.27
CA GLU A 379 19.93 18.71 44.55
C GLU A 379 18.84 18.28 43.56
N LEU A 380 17.70 17.83 44.08
CA LEU A 380 16.54 17.49 43.26
C LEU A 380 15.75 18.76 42.89
N PRO A 381 15.23 18.89 41.66
CA PRO A 381 15.31 17.92 40.56
C PRO A 381 16.65 17.97 39.81
N VAL A 382 17.18 16.80 39.43
CA VAL A 382 18.37 16.72 38.57
C VAL A 382 17.99 17.12 37.15
N ASP A 383 18.71 18.09 36.57
CA ASP A 383 18.51 18.48 35.17
C ASP A 383 19.25 17.50 34.25
N ILE A 384 18.51 16.83 33.37
CA ILE A 384 19.03 15.79 32.49
C ILE A 384 18.74 16.16 31.05
N SER A 385 19.82 16.40 30.30
CA SER A 385 19.77 16.54 28.85
C SER A 385 19.81 15.16 28.20
N ILE A 386 18.74 14.79 27.48
CA ILE A 386 18.63 13.51 26.80
C ILE A 386 19.54 13.49 25.56
N ASN A 387 20.28 12.41 25.35
CA ASN A 387 21.06 12.22 24.13
C ASN A 387 20.16 11.87 22.93
N MET A 388 19.80 12.90 22.17
CA MET A 388 18.91 12.75 21.02
C MET A 388 19.49 11.90 19.88
N ALA A 389 20.81 11.77 19.76
CA ALA A 389 21.42 10.95 18.69
C ALA A 389 21.13 9.46 18.90
N GLU A 390 21.18 8.99 20.16
CA GLU A 390 20.85 7.60 20.51
C GLU A 390 19.37 7.32 20.30
N VAL A 391 18.50 8.20 20.82
CA VAL A 391 17.05 8.07 20.70
C VAL A 391 16.60 8.09 19.24
N MET A 392 17.10 9.04 18.44
CA MET A 392 16.75 9.15 17.03
C MET A 392 17.30 8.00 16.20
N GLY A 393 18.45 7.43 16.56
CA GLY A 393 18.97 6.22 15.91
C GLY A 393 18.00 5.04 16.01
N VAL A 394 17.39 4.85 17.18
CA VAL A 394 16.38 3.81 17.42
C VAL A 394 15.06 4.15 16.71
N PHE A 395 14.56 5.38 16.87
CA PHE A 395 13.30 5.80 16.24
C PHE A 395 13.37 5.78 14.71
N LEU A 396 14.50 6.17 14.11
CA LEU A 396 14.70 6.06 12.65
C LEU A 396 14.65 4.60 12.18
N ALA A 397 15.29 3.69 12.91
CA ALA A 397 15.25 2.27 12.57
C ALA A 397 13.82 1.71 12.63
N GLN A 398 13.07 2.05 13.68
CA GLN A 398 11.68 1.65 13.85
C GLN A 398 10.75 2.29 12.81
N LEU A 399 10.91 3.59 12.52
CA LEU A 399 10.14 4.30 11.51
C LEU A 399 10.32 3.68 10.12
N ARG A 400 11.56 3.33 9.75
CA ARG A 400 11.86 2.63 8.49
C ARG A 400 11.10 1.30 8.40
N LEU A 401 11.11 0.50 9.47
CA LEU A 401 10.40 -0.78 9.52
C LEU A 401 8.88 -0.58 9.38
N LEU A 402 8.31 0.38 10.12
CA LEU A 402 6.87 0.67 10.08
C LEU A 402 6.41 1.21 8.73
N LEU A 403 7.25 1.97 8.03
CA LEU A 403 6.97 2.46 6.67
C LEU A 403 7.16 1.38 5.59
N GLY A 404 7.66 0.19 5.96
CA GLY A 404 7.84 -0.94 5.05
C GLY A 404 9.19 -0.94 4.31
N VAL A 405 10.18 -0.18 4.77
CA VAL A 405 11.55 -0.22 4.24
C VAL A 405 12.25 -1.46 4.80
N GLN A 406 12.08 -2.58 4.10
CA GLN A 406 12.65 -3.86 4.51
C GLN A 406 14.18 -3.83 4.40
N SER A 407 14.85 -4.21 5.49
CA SER A 407 16.31 -4.43 5.51
C SER A 407 16.58 -5.93 5.41
N SER A 408 16.50 -6.49 4.20
CA SER A 408 16.93 -7.88 4.00
C SER A 408 18.44 -7.97 4.18
N PRO A 409 18.96 -8.94 4.96
CA PRO A 409 20.39 -9.10 5.10
C PRO A 409 21.00 -9.38 3.71
N PRO A 410 22.08 -8.68 3.34
CA PRO A 410 22.70 -8.89 2.04
C PRO A 410 23.23 -10.33 1.93
N PRO A 411 23.15 -10.96 0.75
CA PRO A 411 23.74 -12.27 0.51
C PRO A 411 25.25 -12.29 0.86
N PRO A 412 25.84 -13.46 1.15
CA PRO A 412 27.27 -13.54 1.42
C PRO A 412 28.08 -12.99 0.25
N GLY A 413 29.08 -12.15 0.54
CA GLY A 413 29.92 -11.47 -0.46
C GLY A 413 29.38 -10.14 -1.00
N PHE A 414 28.21 -9.70 -0.53
CA PHE A 414 27.62 -8.40 -0.86
C PHE A 414 27.90 -7.39 0.25
N LEU A 415 28.37 -6.19 -0.13
CA LEU A 415 28.44 -5.04 0.75
C LEU A 415 27.45 -3.97 0.29
N VAL A 416 26.59 -3.54 1.20
CA VAL A 416 25.70 -2.40 0.97
C VAL A 416 26.34 -1.17 1.58
N ALA A 417 26.36 -0.07 0.84
CA ALA A 417 26.89 1.20 1.31
C ALA A 417 26.24 1.61 2.64
N PRO A 418 27.01 2.17 3.58
CA PRO A 418 26.45 2.73 4.79
C PRO A 418 25.42 3.81 4.43
N ARG A 419 24.38 3.93 5.25
CA ARG A 419 23.26 4.84 5.01
C ARG A 419 23.77 6.29 4.98
N GLY A 420 23.39 7.05 3.96
CA GLY A 420 23.72 8.47 3.88
C GLY A 420 22.98 9.29 4.94
N SER A 421 23.27 10.59 5.01
CA SER A 421 22.61 11.54 5.93
C SER A 421 21.09 11.62 5.75
N SER A 422 20.57 11.22 4.58
CA SER A 422 19.12 11.17 4.30
C SER A 422 18.39 9.98 4.93
N GLY A 423 19.09 9.04 5.59
CA GLY A 423 18.46 7.90 6.27
C GLY A 423 17.85 6.81 5.37
N LEU A 424 17.83 7.01 4.06
CA LEU A 424 17.27 6.09 3.03
C LEU A 424 18.09 6.18 1.75
N ALA A 425 18.35 5.04 1.08
CA ALA A 425 18.96 4.97 -0.25
C ALA A 425 17.93 5.21 -1.38
N ASP A 426 18.36 5.62 -2.57
CA ASP A 426 17.44 5.87 -3.71
C ASP A 426 16.80 4.58 -4.23
N TRP A 427 17.54 3.47 -4.24
CA TRP A 427 16.98 2.17 -4.63
C TRP A 427 16.01 1.63 -3.57
N GLU A 428 16.21 1.92 -2.28
CA GLU A 428 15.26 1.58 -1.21
C GLU A 428 13.94 2.35 -1.41
N LEU A 429 14.03 3.62 -1.80
CA LEU A 429 12.87 4.44 -2.15
C LEU A 429 12.13 3.87 -3.36
N ASP A 430 12.84 3.56 -4.44
CA ASP A 430 12.22 2.99 -5.65
C ASP A 430 11.53 1.65 -5.32
N ARG A 431 12.17 0.77 -4.53
CA ARG A 431 11.56 -0.49 -4.07
C ARG A 431 10.28 -0.25 -3.26
N LEU A 432 10.29 0.74 -2.37
CA LEU A 432 9.09 1.14 -1.63
C LEU A 432 8.00 1.66 -2.58
N MET A 433 8.35 2.49 -3.57
CA MET A 433 7.39 2.98 -4.57
C MET A 433 6.74 1.84 -5.35
N TRP A 434 7.52 0.84 -5.80
CA TRP A 434 6.98 -0.35 -6.46
C TRP A 434 5.98 -1.09 -5.58
N SER A 435 6.37 -1.36 -4.33
CA SER A 435 5.54 -2.01 -3.33
C SER A 435 4.21 -1.26 -3.12
N ARG A 436 4.28 0.07 -2.96
CA ARG A 436 3.12 0.93 -2.73
C ARG A 436 2.23 1.05 -3.96
N CYS A 437 2.79 1.14 -5.17
CA CYS A 437 2.02 1.12 -6.41
C CYS A 437 1.16 -0.15 -6.51
N VAL A 438 1.77 -1.32 -6.28
CA VAL A 438 1.06 -2.61 -6.36
C VAL A 438 -0.01 -2.72 -5.27
N GLU A 439 0.33 -2.33 -4.03
CA GLU A 439 -0.63 -2.26 -2.94
C GLU A 439 -1.81 -1.34 -3.29
N ASN A 440 -1.52 -0.18 -3.89
CA ASN A 440 -2.51 0.83 -4.18
C ASN A 440 -3.46 0.40 -5.28
N ILE A 441 -2.92 -0.14 -6.37
CA ILE A 441 -3.72 -0.65 -7.48
C ILE A 441 -4.60 -1.81 -7.01
N ALA A 442 -4.05 -2.72 -6.21
CA ALA A 442 -4.82 -3.81 -5.62
C ALA A 442 -5.95 -3.26 -4.71
N THR A 443 -5.64 -2.25 -3.88
CA THR A 443 -6.60 -1.57 -3.01
C THR A 443 -7.74 -0.95 -3.78
N ALA A 444 -7.43 -0.06 -4.72
CA ALA A 444 -8.42 0.64 -5.52
C ALA A 444 -9.25 -0.34 -6.37
N THR A 445 -8.65 -1.40 -6.92
CA THR A 445 -9.39 -2.41 -7.69
C THR A 445 -10.41 -3.14 -6.81
N THR A 446 -10.00 -3.57 -5.60
CA THR A 446 -10.90 -4.25 -4.67
C THR A 446 -12.00 -3.31 -4.19
N THR A 447 -11.70 -2.07 -3.80
CA THR A 447 -12.71 -1.11 -3.31
C THR A 447 -13.75 -0.80 -4.37
N ILE A 448 -13.36 -0.56 -5.63
CA ILE A 448 -14.30 -0.28 -6.72
C ILE A 448 -15.11 -1.54 -7.08
N THR A 449 -14.50 -2.72 -7.04
CA THR A 449 -15.20 -3.99 -7.31
C THR A 449 -16.23 -4.27 -6.20
N SER A 450 -15.86 -4.08 -4.93
CA SER A 450 -16.78 -4.18 -3.80
C SER A 450 -17.90 -3.15 -3.88
N LEU A 451 -17.60 -1.90 -4.27
CA LEU A 451 -18.63 -0.88 -4.51
C LEU A 451 -19.61 -1.34 -5.59
N ALA A 452 -19.11 -1.82 -6.74
CA ALA A 452 -19.94 -2.32 -7.82
C ALA A 452 -20.82 -3.50 -7.39
N GLN A 453 -20.29 -4.42 -6.58
CA GLN A 453 -21.05 -5.55 -6.01
C GLN A 453 -22.15 -5.06 -5.05
N LEU A 454 -21.84 -4.11 -4.17
CA LEU A 454 -22.82 -3.54 -3.23
C LEU A 454 -23.97 -2.83 -3.97
N LEU A 455 -23.65 -2.06 -5.01
CA LEU A 455 -24.64 -1.34 -5.82
C LEU A 455 -25.51 -2.27 -6.69
N ASP A 456 -24.98 -3.44 -7.06
CA ASP A 456 -25.72 -4.50 -7.76
C ASP A 456 -26.67 -5.24 -6.80
N GLN A 457 -26.21 -5.55 -5.59
CA GLN A 457 -27.02 -6.22 -4.56
C GLN A 457 -28.15 -5.34 -4.01
N ILE A 458 -27.90 -4.03 -3.88
CA ILE A 458 -28.87 -3.09 -3.31
C ILE A 458 -29.36 -2.15 -4.42
N SER A 459 -30.36 -2.63 -5.17
CA SER A 459 -30.96 -1.93 -6.32
C SER A 459 -31.72 -0.64 -5.99
N ASN A 460 -31.88 -0.31 -4.70
CA ASN A 460 -32.55 0.91 -4.24
C ASN A 460 -31.61 2.07 -3.84
N ILE A 461 -30.28 1.88 -3.87
CA ILE A 461 -29.32 2.98 -3.60
C ILE A 461 -29.37 4.01 -4.73
N VAL A 462 -29.46 5.29 -4.36
CA VAL A 462 -29.34 6.44 -5.26
C VAL A 462 -27.86 6.71 -5.52
N ILE A 463 -27.48 6.78 -6.80
CA ILE A 463 -26.11 7.06 -7.23
C ILE A 463 -26.08 8.47 -7.79
N ASN A 464 -25.43 9.38 -7.05
CA ASN A 464 -25.26 10.78 -7.44
C ASN A 464 -24.19 10.93 -8.53
N ASP A 465 -24.29 11.98 -9.34
CA ASP A 465 -23.32 12.29 -10.41
C ASP A 465 -21.89 12.44 -9.87
N ASN A 466 -21.72 13.06 -8.70
CA ASN A 466 -20.41 13.18 -8.05
C ASN A 466 -19.78 11.80 -7.76
N ILE A 467 -20.57 10.83 -7.29
CA ILE A 467 -20.06 9.46 -7.03
C ILE A 467 -19.68 8.80 -8.36
N ALA A 468 -20.50 8.93 -9.39
CA ALA A 468 -20.18 8.41 -10.72
C ALA A 468 -18.89 9.03 -11.29
N GLU A 469 -18.70 10.34 -11.09
CA GLU A 469 -17.45 11.04 -11.44
C GLU A 469 -16.26 10.49 -10.64
N GLN A 470 -16.37 10.32 -9.32
CA GLN A 470 -15.29 9.73 -8.52
C GLN A 470 -14.96 8.29 -8.94
N VAL A 471 -15.98 7.46 -9.23
CA VAL A 471 -15.76 6.08 -9.71
C VAL A 471 -15.10 6.06 -11.09
N SER A 472 -15.56 6.89 -12.02
CA SER A 472 -14.95 6.99 -13.35
C SER A 472 -13.51 7.52 -13.30
N SER A 473 -13.25 8.52 -12.45
CA SER A 473 -11.90 9.04 -12.19
C SER A 473 -10.99 7.97 -11.59
N ALA A 474 -11.49 7.19 -10.63
CA ALA A 474 -10.74 6.11 -10.01
C ALA A 474 -10.38 5.00 -11.03
N VAL A 475 -11.34 4.60 -11.89
CA VAL A 475 -11.12 3.61 -12.96
C VAL A 475 -10.11 4.12 -13.99
N ASN A 476 -10.23 5.37 -14.43
CA ASN A 476 -9.31 5.97 -15.40
C ASN A 476 -7.88 6.07 -14.81
N SER A 477 -7.76 6.60 -13.59
CA SER A 477 -6.47 6.74 -12.91
C SER A 477 -5.80 5.37 -12.69
N LEU A 478 -6.59 4.33 -12.43
CA LEU A 478 -6.08 2.97 -12.29
C LEU A 478 -5.58 2.39 -13.62
N GLN A 479 -6.33 2.58 -14.71
CA GLN A 479 -5.89 2.16 -16.05
C GLN A 479 -4.58 2.86 -16.47
N LEU A 480 -4.49 4.16 -16.23
CA LEU A 480 -3.28 4.94 -16.50
C LEU A 480 -2.12 4.49 -15.59
N ALA A 481 -2.37 4.25 -14.31
CA ALA A 481 -1.35 3.77 -13.38
C ALA A 481 -0.75 2.43 -13.82
N VAL A 482 -1.58 1.50 -14.31
CA VAL A 482 -1.12 0.24 -14.88
C VAL A 482 -0.29 0.49 -16.14
N ALA A 483 -0.77 1.30 -17.09
CA ALA A 483 -0.03 1.58 -18.33
C ALA A 483 1.36 2.20 -18.07
N GLU A 484 1.46 3.13 -17.11
CA GLU A 484 2.74 3.73 -16.72
C GLU A 484 3.67 2.73 -16.00
N LEU A 485 3.10 1.78 -15.25
CA LEU A 485 3.85 0.68 -14.61
C LEU A 485 4.43 -0.29 -15.64
N GLU A 486 3.67 -0.58 -16.70
CA GLU A 486 4.12 -1.36 -17.86
C GLU A 486 5.21 -0.63 -18.67
N ALA A 487 5.10 0.71 -18.76
CA ALA A 487 6.09 1.56 -19.42
C ALA A 487 7.39 1.74 -18.60
N GLY A 488 7.39 1.39 -17.31
CA GLY A 488 8.53 1.57 -16.40
C GLY A 488 8.62 2.97 -15.77
N ASN A 489 7.59 3.80 -15.91
CA ASN A 489 7.53 5.17 -15.38
C ASN A 489 7.02 5.18 -13.92
N LEU A 490 7.87 4.71 -13.00
CA LEU A 490 7.48 4.46 -11.61
C LEU A 490 6.89 5.68 -10.88
N LYS A 491 7.46 6.87 -11.09
CA LYS A 491 7.00 8.09 -10.42
C LYS A 491 5.55 8.46 -10.80
N TYR A 492 5.23 8.37 -12.08
CA TYR A 492 3.88 8.66 -12.59
C TYR A 492 2.90 7.56 -12.19
N ALA A 493 3.32 6.29 -12.27
CA ALA A 493 2.52 5.16 -11.80
C ALA A 493 2.13 5.31 -10.31
N LEU A 494 3.05 5.76 -9.46
CA LEU A 494 2.77 6.01 -8.04
C LEU A 494 1.74 7.12 -7.85
N GLN A 495 1.93 8.26 -8.52
CA GLN A 495 1.01 9.39 -8.42
C GLN A 495 -0.41 9.00 -8.84
N LEU A 496 -0.56 8.36 -10.01
CA LEU A 496 -1.86 7.90 -10.52
C LEU A 496 -2.49 6.82 -9.62
N SER A 497 -1.68 5.93 -9.05
CA SER A 497 -2.18 4.93 -8.09
C SER A 497 -2.73 5.57 -6.80
N LYS A 498 -2.11 6.67 -6.35
CA LYS A 498 -2.57 7.45 -5.18
C LYS A 498 -3.90 8.15 -5.48
N GLU A 499 -4.00 8.78 -6.65
CA GLU A 499 -5.25 9.39 -7.12
C GLU A 499 -6.38 8.35 -7.23
N ALA A 500 -6.08 7.15 -7.73
CA ALA A 500 -7.03 6.05 -7.82
C ALA A 500 -7.56 5.60 -6.44
N ILE A 501 -6.68 5.45 -5.43
CA ILE A 501 -7.13 5.16 -4.05
C ILE A 501 -8.05 6.26 -3.55
N LEU A 502 -7.58 7.52 -3.60
CA LEU A 502 -8.30 8.65 -3.02
C LEU A 502 -9.70 8.78 -3.62
N ALA A 503 -9.81 8.66 -4.94
CA ALA A 503 -11.11 8.68 -5.62
C ALA A 503 -11.97 7.46 -5.27
N SER A 504 -11.38 6.25 -5.17
CA SER A 504 -12.12 5.03 -4.82
C SER A 504 -12.66 5.04 -3.38
N GLU A 505 -11.86 5.51 -2.41
CA GLU A 505 -12.26 5.60 -1.00
C GLU A 505 -13.27 6.71 -0.81
N LYS A 506 -13.08 7.87 -1.45
CA LYS A 506 -14.07 8.96 -1.46
C LYS A 506 -15.41 8.51 -2.02
N ALA A 507 -15.42 7.70 -3.08
CA ALA A 507 -16.65 7.14 -3.64
C ALA A 507 -17.29 6.11 -2.70
N PHE A 508 -16.49 5.20 -2.12
CA PHE A 508 -17.00 4.11 -1.28
C PHE A 508 -17.55 4.59 0.07
N PHE A 509 -16.90 5.58 0.69
CA PHE A 509 -17.28 6.13 2.00
C PHE A 509 -18.11 7.41 1.89
N ASP A 510 -18.65 7.74 0.71
CA ASP A 510 -19.50 8.92 0.55
C ASP A 510 -20.78 8.80 1.41
N PRO A 511 -21.08 9.78 2.28
CA PRO A 511 -22.24 9.71 3.18
C PRO A 511 -23.58 9.52 2.46
N SER A 512 -23.70 9.96 1.20
CA SER A 512 -24.96 9.87 0.45
C SER A 512 -25.33 8.43 0.06
N LEU A 513 -24.37 7.51 -0.02
CA LEU A 513 -24.63 6.08 -0.23
C LEU A 513 -25.39 5.45 0.95
N LEU A 514 -25.19 5.97 2.16
CA LEU A 514 -25.82 5.47 3.38
C LEU A 514 -27.13 6.23 3.72
N HIS A 515 -27.20 7.52 3.38
CA HIS A 515 -28.28 8.40 3.84
C HIS A 515 -29.65 8.08 3.22
N LEU A 516 -29.71 7.40 2.06
CA LEU A 516 -30.95 7.10 1.35
C LEU A 516 -31.33 5.60 1.37
N LEU A 517 -30.68 4.81 2.22
CA LEU A 517 -30.82 3.34 2.29
C LEU A 517 -32.22 2.82 2.62
N TYR A 518 -33.20 3.66 2.97
CA TYR A 518 -34.48 3.17 3.50
C TYR A 518 -35.68 3.90 2.88
N PHE A 519 -35.98 3.59 1.62
CA PHE A 519 -37.38 3.47 1.20
C PHE A 519 -37.62 2.01 0.76
N PRO A 520 -37.92 1.11 1.72
CA PRO A 520 -38.27 -0.27 1.42
C PRO A 520 -39.38 -0.32 0.38
N ASP A 521 -39.30 -1.27 -0.55
CA ASP A 521 -40.33 -1.40 -1.58
C ASP A 521 -41.72 -1.62 -0.96
N ASP A 522 -41.78 -2.24 0.23
CA ASP A 522 -43.01 -2.38 1.03
C ASP A 522 -43.65 -1.02 1.38
N GLN A 523 -42.85 0.00 1.66
CA GLN A 523 -43.36 1.35 1.95
C GLN A 523 -43.83 2.06 0.68
N LYS A 524 -43.15 1.83 -0.46
CA LYS A 524 -43.63 2.30 -1.77
C LYS A 524 -45.00 1.66 -2.07
N PHE A 525 -45.13 0.34 -1.92
CA PHE A 525 -46.40 -0.35 -2.12
C PHE A 525 -47.49 0.11 -1.14
N ALA A 526 -47.15 0.36 0.13
CA ALA A 526 -48.10 0.88 1.12
C ALA A 526 -48.66 2.26 0.75
N ILE A 527 -47.88 3.11 0.07
CA ILE A 527 -48.32 4.43 -0.41
C ILE A 527 -49.12 4.31 -1.71
N TYR A 528 -48.68 3.45 -2.64
CA TYR A 528 -49.26 3.37 -3.98
C TYR A 528 -50.47 2.42 -4.10
N ILE A 529 -50.54 1.34 -3.32
CA ILE A 529 -51.67 0.40 -3.35
C ILE A 529 -53.00 1.11 -3.06
N PRO A 530 -53.16 1.93 -2.00
CA PRO A 530 -54.40 2.65 -1.75
C PRO A 530 -54.81 3.62 -2.88
N LEU A 531 -53.84 4.18 -3.61
CA LEU A 531 -54.09 5.12 -4.70
C LEU A 531 -54.54 4.40 -5.99
N PHE A 532 -53.91 3.27 -6.32
CA PHE A 532 -54.13 2.59 -7.61
C PHE A 532 -55.09 1.40 -7.53
N LEU A 533 -55.18 0.69 -6.39
CA LEU A 533 -56.04 -0.48 -6.23
C LEU A 533 -57.53 -0.20 -6.54
N PRO A 534 -58.13 0.94 -6.10
CA PRO A 534 -59.52 1.26 -6.42
C PRO A 534 -59.77 1.46 -7.92
N MET A 535 -58.76 1.91 -8.68
CA MET A 535 -58.85 2.05 -10.13
C MET A 535 -58.56 0.74 -10.88
N CYS A 536 -57.59 -0.04 -10.42
CA CYS A 536 -57.18 -1.28 -11.09
C CYS A 536 -58.23 -2.40 -10.95
N VAL A 537 -58.88 -2.53 -9.79
CA VAL A 537 -59.83 -3.62 -9.51
C VAL A 537 -61.03 -3.63 -10.49
N PRO A 538 -61.74 -2.51 -10.72
CA PRO A 538 -62.84 -2.47 -11.69
C PRO A 538 -62.40 -2.76 -13.13
N ILE A 539 -61.22 -2.27 -13.54
CA ILE A 539 -60.67 -2.50 -14.88
C ILE A 539 -60.37 -3.99 -15.08
N LEU A 540 -59.75 -4.64 -14.08
CA LEU A 540 -59.41 -6.06 -14.14
C LEU A 540 -60.67 -6.94 -14.19
N LEU A 541 -61.66 -6.65 -13.34
CA LEU A 541 -62.95 -7.36 -13.34
C LEU A 541 -63.69 -7.22 -14.68
N SER A 542 -63.64 -6.02 -15.28
CA SER A 542 -64.22 -5.77 -16.60
C SER A 542 -63.52 -6.60 -17.69
N LEU A 543 -62.19 -6.64 -17.69
CA LEU A 543 -61.40 -7.45 -18.63
C LEU A 543 -61.67 -8.96 -18.48
N ILE A 544 -61.73 -9.46 -17.24
CA ILE A 544 -62.01 -10.89 -16.95
C ILE A 544 -63.40 -11.27 -17.48
N LYS A 545 -64.41 -10.42 -17.24
CA LYS A 545 -65.78 -10.62 -17.74
C LYS A 545 -65.83 -10.61 -19.27
N MET A 546 -65.11 -9.71 -19.91
CA MET A 546 -65.02 -9.68 -21.37
C MET A 546 -64.32 -10.93 -21.94
N ALA A 547 -63.27 -11.40 -21.28
CA ALA A 547 -62.55 -12.61 -21.69
C ALA A 547 -63.39 -13.88 -21.52
N SER A 548 -64.16 -14.00 -20.44
CA SER A 548 -65.08 -15.13 -20.23
C SER A 548 -66.22 -15.13 -21.24
N GLU A 549 -66.83 -13.97 -21.51
CA GLU A 549 -67.87 -13.81 -22.54
C GLU A 549 -67.32 -14.15 -23.95
N ALA A 550 -66.09 -13.76 -24.26
CA ALA A 550 -65.44 -14.11 -25.54
C ALA A 550 -65.13 -15.61 -25.65
N ARG A 551 -64.67 -16.24 -24.56
CA ARG A 551 -64.43 -17.70 -24.50
C ARG A 551 -65.72 -18.48 -24.65
N GLN A 552 -66.81 -18.05 -24.01
CA GLN A 552 -68.12 -18.68 -24.10
C GLN A 552 -68.70 -18.57 -25.52
N LYS A 553 -68.63 -17.38 -26.14
CA LYS A 553 -69.02 -17.19 -27.55
C LYS A 553 -68.17 -18.01 -28.52
N ARG A 554 -66.87 -18.23 -28.24
CA ARG A 554 -66.03 -19.13 -29.04
C ARG A 554 -66.47 -20.58 -28.89
N ARG A 555 -66.74 -21.04 -27.67
CA ARG A 555 -67.25 -22.41 -27.40
C ARG A 555 -68.61 -22.66 -28.06
N GLU A 556 -69.53 -21.71 -28.01
CA GLU A 556 -70.83 -21.79 -28.68
C GLU A 556 -70.73 -21.76 -30.21
N LYS A 557 -69.75 -21.03 -30.78
CA LYS A 557 -69.47 -21.06 -32.23
C LYS A 557 -68.82 -22.36 -32.69
N LEU A 558 -67.97 -22.96 -31.85
CA LEU A 558 -67.40 -24.29 -32.10
C LEU A 558 -68.49 -25.37 -32.05
N ALA A 559 -69.36 -25.34 -31.03
CA ALA A 559 -70.49 -26.27 -30.87
C ALA A 559 -71.64 -26.09 -31.90
N LYS A 560 -71.61 -25.03 -32.71
CA LYS A 560 -72.55 -24.80 -33.84
C LYS A 560 -71.93 -25.15 -35.20
N LYS A 561 -70.63 -25.46 -35.23
CA LYS A 561 -69.89 -25.79 -36.45
C LYS A 561 -69.63 -27.29 -36.60
N ASP A 562 -69.71 -28.02 -35.49
CA ASP A 562 -70.02 -29.45 -35.43
C ASP A 562 -71.55 -29.65 -35.57
#